data_AF-A0A3B9PU04-F1
#
_entry.id   AF-A0A3B9PU04-F1
#
_cell.length_a   1.000
_cell.length_b   1.000
_cell.length_c   1.000
_cell.angle_alpha   90.00
_cell.angle_beta   90.00
_cell.angle_gamma   90.00
#
_symmetry.space_group_name_H-M   'P 1'
#
loop_
_entity.id
_entity.type
_entity.pdbx_description
1 polymer ?
#
loop_
_entity_poly.entity_id
_entity_poly.type
_entity_poly.pdbx_seq_one_letter_code
_entity_poly.pdbx_strand_id
1 'polypeptide(L)' 'AHTKLLGPSETETITFQAPKTKGDYQYVCTFPGHFAMMRGTMEVK' A
#
# COMPACT_ATOMS: atom_id res chain seq x y z
N ALA A 1 2.22 -5.79 -4.30
CA ALA A 1 0.95 -6.39 -3.84
C ALA A 1 -0.06 -5.28 -3.60
N HIS A 2 -1.36 -5.55 -3.69
CA HIS A 2 -2.41 -4.56 -3.48
C HIS A 2 -3.70 -5.22 -2.96
N THR A 3 -4.50 -4.48 -2.21
CA THR A 3 -5.88 -4.83 -1.86
C THR A 3 -6.80 -4.48 -3.04
N LYS A 4 -8.06 -4.90 -2.97
CA LYS A 4 -9.11 -4.30 -3.80
C LYS A 4 -9.37 -2.85 -3.35
N LEU A 5 -10.13 -2.13 -4.17
CA LEU A 5 -10.72 -0.86 -3.75
C LEU A 5 -11.91 -1.15 -2.83
N LEU A 6 -11.85 -0.66 -1.60
CA LEU A 6 -12.88 -0.88 -0.59
C LEU A 6 -13.80 0.33 -0.45
N GLY A 7 -15.09 0.05 -0.25
CA GLY A 7 -16.09 1.03 0.12
C GLY A 7 -16.14 1.32 1.63
N PRO A 8 -17.09 2.18 2.08
CA PRO A 8 -17.29 2.46 3.49
C PRO A 8 -17.56 1.19 4.30
N SER A 9 -16.91 1.07 5.46
CA SER A 9 -17.08 -0.04 6.41
C SER A 9 -16.62 -1.43 5.91
N GLU A 10 -15.97 -1.53 4.76
CA GLU A 10 -15.35 -2.76 4.29
C GLU A 10 -13.92 -2.92 4.83
N THR A 11 -13.41 -4.16 4.90
CA THR A 11 -12.05 -4.45 5.36
C THR A 11 -11.49 -5.64 4.60
N GLU A 12 -10.24 -5.52 4.17
CA GLU A 12 -9.48 -6.60 3.52
C GLU A 12 -8.04 -6.59 4.05
N THR A 13 -7.45 -7.78 4.19
CA THR A 13 -6.04 -7.98 4.57
C THR A 13 -5.33 -8.71 3.43
N ILE A 14 -4.13 -8.23 3.08
CA ILE A 14 -3.26 -8.90 2.08
C ILE A 14 -1.99 -9.43 2.74
N THR A 15 -1.54 -10.59 2.27
CA THR A 15 -0.26 -11.19 2.64
C THR A 15 0.61 -11.27 1.40
N PHE A 16 1.85 -10.79 1.49
CA PHE A 16 2.83 -10.86 0.41
C PHE A 16 4.23 -11.10 0.97
N GLN A 17 5.12 -11.62 0.13
CA GLN A 17 6.54 -11.74 0.49
C GLN A 17 7.21 -10.36 0.36
N ALA A 18 7.87 -9.93 1.43
CA ALA A 18 8.64 -8.71 1.42
C ALA A 18 9.76 -8.77 0.35
N PRO A 19 10.10 -7.64 -0.30
CA PRO A 19 11.22 -7.58 -1.21
C PRO A 19 12.53 -8.07 -0.56
N LYS A 20 13.38 -8.74 -1.35
CA LYS A 20 14.71 -9.17 -0.87
C LYS A 20 15.72 -8.02 -0.83
N THR A 21 15.52 -7.02 -1.67
CA THR A 21 16.40 -5.86 -1.77
C THR A 21 16.04 -4.89 -0.65
N LYS A 22 17.05 -4.48 0.13
CA LYS A 22 16.89 -3.44 1.14
C LYS A 22 16.54 -2.11 0.50
N GLY A 23 15.74 -1.30 1.18
CA GLY A 23 15.40 0.04 0.75
C GLY A 23 13.96 0.45 1.01
N ASP A 24 13.61 1.59 0.41
CA ASP A 24 12.34 2.27 0.62
C ASP A 24 11.34 1.91 -0.48
N TYR A 25 10.19 1.38 -0.08
CA TYR A 25 9.11 0.98 -0.98
C TYR A 25 7.86 1.80 -0.70
N GLN A 26 7.42 2.58 -1.69
CA GLN A 26 6.20 3.36 -1.55
C GLN A 26 4.96 2.48 -1.61
N TYR A 27 4.01 2.77 -0.72
CA TYR A 27 2.63 2.30 -0.83
C TYR A 27 1.68 3.49 -0.89
N VAL A 28 0.58 3.35 -1.62
CA VAL A 28 -0.29 4.47 -1.97
C VAL A 28 -1.72 4.01 -2.18
N CYS A 29 -2.68 4.87 -1.84
CA CYS A 29 -4.05 4.71 -2.32
C CYS A 29 -4.15 5.25 -3.75
N THR A 30 -4.48 4.38 -4.70
CA THR A 30 -4.55 4.70 -6.14
C THR A 30 -5.90 5.29 -6.57
N PHE A 31 -6.82 5.53 -5.64
CA PHE A 31 -8.07 6.21 -5.95
C PHE A 31 -7.77 7.61 -6.51
N PRO A 32 -8.43 8.05 -7.59
CA PRO A 32 -8.10 9.30 -8.26
C PRO A 32 -7.99 10.49 -7.28
N GLY A 33 -6.80 11.10 -7.21
CA GLY A 33 -6.49 12.23 -6.34
C GLY A 33 -6.05 11.89 -4.92
N HIS A 34 -6.31 10.68 -4.40
CA HIS A 34 -6.00 10.33 -3.01
C HIS A 34 -4.49 10.19 -2.75
N PHE A 35 -3.71 9.79 -3.76
CA PHE A 35 -2.26 9.61 -3.66
C PHE A 35 -1.50 10.85 -3.14
N ALA A 36 -2.06 12.04 -3.31
CA ALA A 36 -1.46 13.29 -2.84
C ALA A 36 -1.31 13.31 -1.30
N MET A 37 -2.24 12.67 -0.59
CA MET A 37 -2.23 12.58 0.88
C MET A 37 -2.05 11.15 1.39
N MET A 38 -2.66 10.17 0.73
CA MET A 38 -2.67 8.76 1.13
C MET A 38 -1.49 8.00 0.53
N ARG A 39 -0.30 8.28 1.03
CA ARG A 39 0.95 7.58 0.67
C ARG A 39 1.83 7.37 1.89
N GLY A 40 2.68 6.36 1.85
CA GLY A 40 3.70 6.11 2.87
C GLY A 40 4.85 5.27 2.33
N THR A 41 5.86 5.08 3.16
CA THR A 41 7.06 4.30 2.83
C THR A 41 7.16 3.09 3.75
N MET A 42 7.37 1.92 3.16
CA MET A 42 7.77 0.69 3.83
C MET A 42 9.29 0.55 3.70
N GLU A 43 9.99 0.52 4.82
CA GLU A 43 11.45 0.30 4.84
C GLU A 43 11.74 -1.18 5.01
N VAL A 44 12.53 -1.75 4.11
CA VAL A 44 13.07 -3.11 4.21
C VAL A 44 14.54 -3.01 4.61
N LYS A 45 14.88 -3.53 5.80
CA LYS A 45 16.21 -3.44 6.43
C LYS A 45 17.09 -4.66 6.22
#